data_AF-A0AAU7TCM5-F1
#
_entry.id   AF-A0AAU7TCM5-F1
#
_cell.length_a   1.000
_cell.length_b   1.000
_cell.length_c   1.000
_cell.angle_alpha   90.00
_cell.angle_beta   90.00
_cell.angle_gamma   90.00
#
_symmetry.space_group_name_H-M   'P 1'
#
loop_
_entity.id
_entity.type
_entity.pdbx_description
1 polymer ?
#
loop_
_entity_poly.entity_id
_entity_poly.type
_entity_poly.pdbx_seq_one_letter_code
_entity_poly.pdbx_strand_id
1 'polypeptide(L)'
;MPAEQVTSHRAARRAQAAALSPNPDNLHPATPNPASANPANPKSAGPAYQPASGTNAGPTAVHGQSGADAGQSTAVHGQAGSDAGASTAVHGQPRSDAGASTAVHGQSGADAGASTAPGQAGGADAGPGAVPPVSDVGADTGVAPYGGGRGERAVGNGAKRPRRYRVHHLRDFKSRGEKWAMLTAYDQYTAEIFDQAGIPVLLVGDSAANNVYGYDTTLRVTVDELIPLARAVANAVDRALVVADLPFGSYQASPEQAFHTAVRFMKEAGVHAVKLEGGRTVVPMVEKLTQSGIPVMAHIGFTPQSEHSIGGYRVQGRGEQAAGLIDDAVALADAGAFSLVLEMVPGDVAAEITKRIPIPTIGIGAGRDTDAQVLVWQDMAGLRSGTMPRFVKQYADLRGVLTNAATTYAAEVASGAFPGEEHTF
;
A
#
# COMPACT_ATOMS: atom_id res chain seq x y z
N MET A 1 -27.51 -28.78 13.68
CA MET A 1 -26.65 -29.65 14.50
C MET A 1 -26.27 -28.89 15.78
N PRO A 2 -26.38 -29.49 16.97
CA PRO A 2 -25.90 -28.89 18.22
C PRO A 2 -24.35 -28.94 18.32
N ALA A 3 -23.77 -28.09 19.16
CA ALA A 3 -22.34 -27.78 19.13
C ALA A 3 -21.37 -28.92 19.51
N GLU A 4 -21.84 -29.93 20.25
CA GLU A 4 -20.99 -31.00 20.82
C GLU A 4 -20.35 -31.92 19.77
N GLN A 5 -20.91 -32.02 18.56
CA GLN A 5 -20.32 -32.82 17.49
C GLN A 5 -19.06 -32.17 16.87
N VAL A 6 -18.91 -30.84 16.98
CA VAL A 6 -17.82 -30.10 16.34
C VAL A 6 -16.50 -30.24 17.12
N THR A 7 -16.57 -30.29 18.45
CA THR A 7 -15.40 -30.53 19.33
C THR A 7 -14.87 -31.95 19.17
N SER A 8 -15.76 -32.95 19.05
CA SER A 8 -15.39 -34.35 18.80
C SER A 8 -14.54 -34.51 17.53
N HIS A 9 -14.97 -33.94 16.40
CA HIS A 9 -14.22 -34.01 15.15
C HIS A 9 -12.86 -33.27 15.17
N ARG A 10 -12.73 -32.17 15.93
CA ARG A 10 -11.44 -31.50 16.12
C ARG A 10 -10.44 -32.35 16.92
N ALA A 11 -10.90 -33.09 17.92
CA ALA A 11 -10.04 -34.00 18.68
C ALA A 11 -9.51 -35.17 17.82
N ALA A 12 -10.39 -35.83 17.07
CA ALA A 12 -10.04 -36.98 16.24
C ALA A 12 -8.95 -36.66 15.19
N ARG A 13 -9.07 -35.54 14.47
CA ARG A 13 -8.07 -35.13 13.47
C ARG A 13 -6.70 -34.81 14.08
N ARG A 14 -6.65 -34.33 15.33
CA ARG A 14 -5.38 -33.99 16.00
C ARG A 14 -4.58 -35.24 16.41
N ALA A 15 -5.27 -36.34 16.73
CA ALA A 15 -4.63 -37.63 16.96
C ALA A 15 -4.08 -38.24 15.65
N GLN A 16 -4.84 -38.15 14.55
CA GLN A 16 -4.45 -38.74 13.27
C GLN A 16 -3.24 -38.04 12.62
N ALA A 17 -3.05 -36.75 12.86
CA ALA A 17 -1.88 -35.99 12.39
C ALA A 17 -0.57 -36.34 13.13
N ALA A 18 -0.64 -36.93 14.32
CA ALA A 18 0.54 -37.30 15.12
C ALA A 18 1.18 -38.64 14.71
N ALA A 19 0.56 -39.40 13.79
CA ALA A 19 0.98 -40.74 13.39
C ALA A 19 1.84 -40.78 12.10
N LEU A 20 2.25 -39.62 11.56
CA LEU A 20 2.93 -39.50 10.26
C LEU A 20 4.18 -38.61 10.33
N SER A 21 5.11 -38.94 11.24
CA SER A 21 6.48 -38.45 11.20
C SER A 21 7.39 -39.46 10.48
N PRO A 22 8.18 -39.06 9.45
CA PRO A 22 9.09 -39.97 8.77
C PRO A 22 10.29 -40.35 9.65
N ASN A 23 10.75 -41.60 9.51
CA ASN A 23 11.90 -42.16 10.21
C ASN A 23 13.22 -41.64 9.60
N PRO A 24 14.18 -41.08 10.36
CA PRO A 24 15.40 -40.48 9.81
C PRO A 24 16.43 -41.46 9.21
N ASP A 25 16.37 -42.76 9.54
CA ASP A 25 17.47 -43.72 9.27
C ASP A 25 17.56 -44.26 7.83
N ASN A 26 17.09 -43.53 6.82
CA ASN A 26 17.07 -43.99 5.42
C ASN A 26 17.86 -43.07 4.47
N LEU A 27 19.18 -43.03 4.67
CA LEU A 27 20.15 -42.35 3.79
C LEU A 27 21.03 -43.35 3.03
N HIS A 28 20.61 -43.71 1.81
CA HIS A 28 21.50 -44.39 0.85
C HIS A 28 22.29 -43.37 0.02
N PRO A 29 23.60 -43.57 -0.22
CA PRO A 29 24.43 -42.65 -0.99
C PRO A 29 24.12 -42.73 -2.49
N ALA A 30 23.91 -41.57 -3.12
CA ALA A 30 23.73 -41.48 -4.57
C ALA A 30 25.07 -41.62 -5.30
N THR A 31 25.15 -42.53 -6.28
CA THR A 31 26.29 -42.66 -7.19
C THR A 31 26.20 -41.65 -8.34
N PRO A 32 27.31 -41.03 -8.78
CA PRO A 32 27.30 -40.12 -9.91
C PRO A 32 27.24 -40.88 -11.25
N ASN A 33 26.50 -40.33 -12.22
CA ASN A 33 26.49 -40.76 -13.63
C ASN A 33 26.59 -39.50 -14.52
N PRO A 34 27.07 -39.57 -15.78
CA PRO A 34 27.98 -38.55 -16.28
C PRO A 34 27.31 -37.49 -17.16
N ALA A 35 28.08 -36.45 -17.50
CA ALA A 35 27.67 -35.42 -18.45
C ALA A 35 27.39 -36.00 -19.85
N SER A 36 26.21 -35.74 -20.38
CA SER A 36 25.89 -35.89 -21.80
C SER A 36 26.15 -34.57 -22.53
N ALA A 37 27.00 -34.57 -23.56
CA ALA A 37 27.31 -33.39 -24.35
C ALA A 37 26.15 -33.04 -25.32
N ASN A 38 25.89 -31.74 -25.50
CA ASN A 38 24.93 -31.24 -26.48
C ASN A 38 25.69 -30.63 -27.68
N PRO A 39 25.51 -31.12 -28.92
CA PRO A 39 26.25 -30.63 -30.07
C PRO A 39 25.79 -29.24 -30.54
N ALA A 40 26.72 -28.45 -31.07
CA ALA A 40 26.42 -27.15 -31.67
C ALA A 40 25.87 -27.29 -33.10
N ASN A 41 25.04 -26.34 -33.53
CA ASN A 41 24.78 -26.07 -34.95
C ASN A 41 24.53 -24.55 -35.17
N PRO A 42 25.01 -23.90 -36.26
CA PRO A 42 25.08 -22.43 -36.34
C PRO A 42 24.16 -21.79 -37.40
N LYS A 43 24.29 -20.46 -37.55
CA LYS A 43 23.81 -19.55 -38.62
C LYS A 43 22.38 -18.99 -38.51
N SER A 44 22.32 -17.68 -38.26
CA SER A 44 21.86 -16.68 -39.25
C SER A 44 22.53 -15.33 -38.93
N ALA A 45 22.60 -14.39 -39.87
CA ALA A 45 23.46 -13.21 -39.72
C ALA A 45 22.92 -11.93 -40.41
N GLY A 46 22.95 -10.83 -39.66
CA GLY A 46 22.91 -9.45 -40.16
C GLY A 46 21.55 -8.91 -40.65
N PRO A 47 21.50 -7.63 -41.08
CA PRO A 47 22.58 -6.64 -41.08
C PRO A 47 22.48 -5.59 -39.95
N ALA A 48 23.55 -4.82 -39.74
CA ALA A 48 23.56 -3.63 -38.89
C ALA A 48 23.38 -2.34 -39.72
N TYR A 49 22.94 -1.25 -39.08
CA TYR A 49 22.71 0.05 -39.73
C TYR A 49 23.82 1.06 -39.39
N GLN A 50 24.28 1.82 -40.39
CA GLN A 50 25.21 2.95 -40.24
C GLN A 50 24.56 4.24 -40.75
N PRO A 51 24.75 5.39 -40.09
CA PRO A 51 24.68 6.71 -40.72
C PRO A 51 26.04 7.06 -41.37
N ALA A 52 25.99 7.72 -42.53
CA ALA A 52 27.18 8.07 -43.33
C ALA A 52 27.73 9.48 -43.02
N SER A 53 28.91 9.80 -43.58
CA SER A 53 29.57 11.11 -43.49
C SER A 53 29.84 11.72 -44.88
N GLY A 54 29.92 13.05 -44.93
CA GLY A 54 30.27 13.85 -46.12
C GLY A 54 30.44 15.33 -45.75
N THR A 55 31.66 15.81 -45.47
CA THR A 55 32.63 16.41 -46.41
C THR A 55 32.27 17.81 -46.95
N ASN A 56 32.98 18.86 -46.50
CA ASN A 56 33.98 19.56 -47.34
C ASN A 56 34.84 20.64 -46.64
N ALA A 57 36.04 20.85 -47.18
CA ALA A 57 36.94 22.03 -47.11
C ALA A 57 37.52 22.56 -45.77
N GLY A 58 38.78 23.04 -45.83
CA GLY A 58 39.52 23.85 -44.83
C GLY A 58 40.24 25.01 -45.56
N PRO A 59 41.46 25.48 -45.18
CA PRO A 59 42.36 25.13 -44.05
C PRO A 59 43.01 26.39 -43.36
N THR A 60 44.20 26.24 -42.72
CA THR A 60 45.11 27.28 -42.11
C THR A 60 44.74 27.81 -40.69
N ALA A 61 45.68 28.14 -39.76
CA ALA A 61 47.13 27.86 -39.66
C ALA A 61 47.72 28.00 -38.21
N VAL A 62 48.82 27.25 -37.97
CA VAL A 62 49.97 27.37 -37.04
C VAL A 62 50.00 28.36 -35.86
N HIS A 63 50.14 27.84 -34.62
CA HIS A 63 51.13 28.12 -33.54
C HIS A 63 50.72 27.30 -32.28
N GLY A 64 51.53 26.97 -31.25
CA GLY A 64 52.96 27.14 -30.92
C GLY A 64 53.34 26.15 -29.78
N GLN A 65 54.61 26.05 -29.35
CA GLN A 65 55.12 24.94 -28.51
C GLN A 65 55.23 25.22 -26.99
N SER A 66 55.42 24.13 -26.21
CA SER A 66 55.88 23.96 -24.80
C SER A 66 54.81 23.49 -23.79
N GLY A 67 55.13 22.67 -22.77
CA GLY A 67 56.37 21.89 -22.53
C GLY A 67 56.58 21.48 -21.05
N ALA A 68 56.89 20.19 -20.80
CA ALA A 68 57.27 19.58 -19.50
C ALA A 68 56.15 19.57 -18.40
N ASP A 69 56.13 18.67 -17.40
CA ASP A 69 56.89 17.41 -17.25
C ASP A 69 56.11 16.32 -16.47
N ALA A 70 56.68 15.11 -16.44
CA ALA A 70 56.13 13.90 -15.82
C ALA A 70 56.36 13.78 -14.30
N GLY A 71 55.66 12.83 -13.66
CA GLY A 71 55.87 12.50 -12.24
C GLY A 71 54.93 11.41 -11.68
N GLN A 72 55.24 10.14 -11.95
CA GLN A 72 54.60 8.99 -11.26
C GLN A 72 55.38 8.60 -9.99
N SER A 73 54.70 8.02 -9.00
CA SER A 73 55.35 7.25 -7.92
C SER A 73 54.41 6.19 -7.36
N THR A 74 54.96 5.14 -6.73
CA THR A 74 54.26 3.89 -6.38
C THR A 74 54.78 3.25 -5.09
N ALA A 75 53.88 2.60 -4.34
CA ALA A 75 54.15 1.50 -3.40
C ALA A 75 54.87 1.88 -2.06
N VAL A 76 54.81 1.13 -0.94
CA VAL A 76 53.94 0.01 -0.50
C VAL A 76 54.06 -0.22 1.04
N HIS A 77 53.02 -0.83 1.66
CA HIS A 77 52.95 -1.48 2.99
C HIS A 77 53.29 -0.74 4.32
N GLY A 78 52.46 -1.05 5.32
CA GLY A 78 52.69 -0.95 6.77
C GLY A 78 51.48 -1.55 7.51
N GLN A 79 51.68 -2.40 8.53
CA GLN A 79 50.61 -3.16 9.19
C GLN A 79 50.76 -3.23 10.71
N ALA A 80 49.66 -3.60 11.39
CA ALA A 80 49.51 -3.98 12.80
C ALA A 80 49.39 -2.85 13.84
N GLY A 81 48.51 -3.08 14.84
CA GLY A 81 48.20 -2.18 15.94
C GLY A 81 46.75 -2.30 16.43
N SER A 82 46.47 -3.26 17.31
CA SER A 82 45.20 -3.38 18.04
C SER A 82 45.32 -2.77 19.43
N ASP A 83 44.28 -2.11 19.94
CA ASP A 83 43.47 -2.69 21.04
C ASP A 83 42.21 -1.86 21.38
N ALA A 84 41.37 -2.38 22.27
CA ALA A 84 40.15 -1.74 22.74
C ALA A 84 40.38 -0.68 23.84
N GLY A 85 39.54 0.36 23.88
CA GLY A 85 39.49 1.38 24.93
C GLY A 85 38.06 1.69 25.35
N ALA A 86 37.68 1.33 26.58
CA ALA A 86 36.32 1.47 27.09
C ALA A 86 36.05 2.82 27.79
N SER A 87 34.77 3.17 27.91
CA SER A 87 34.26 4.40 28.54
C SER A 87 34.72 4.61 29.99
N THR A 88 35.24 5.81 30.30
CA THR A 88 35.44 6.31 31.67
C THR A 88 34.99 7.77 31.82
N ALA A 89 33.87 7.98 32.53
CA ALA A 89 33.44 9.31 33.00
C ALA A 89 32.53 9.14 34.24
N VAL A 90 33.07 9.40 35.44
CA VAL A 90 32.36 9.26 36.73
C VAL A 90 32.77 10.38 37.70
N HIS A 91 31.80 10.83 38.51
CA HIS A 91 31.86 11.83 39.59
C HIS A 91 31.99 13.32 39.22
N GLY A 92 31.08 14.13 39.80
CA GLY A 92 31.00 15.58 39.60
C GLY A 92 29.75 16.26 40.18
N GLN A 93 29.38 15.97 41.44
CA GLN A 93 28.27 16.62 42.16
C GLN A 93 28.46 16.52 43.70
N PRO A 94 27.75 17.30 44.55
CA PRO A 94 26.90 18.48 44.25
C PRO A 94 27.22 19.72 45.13
N ARG A 95 26.68 20.89 44.72
CA ARG A 95 26.27 22.03 45.57
C ARG A 95 25.04 22.66 44.90
N SER A 96 23.82 22.55 45.44
CA SER A 96 23.27 23.21 46.63
C SER A 96 22.99 24.70 46.42
N ASP A 97 21.71 25.05 46.32
CA ASP A 97 21.07 26.01 47.22
C ASP A 97 19.54 25.77 47.24
N ALA A 98 18.88 26.19 48.32
CA ALA A 98 17.46 25.95 48.54
C ALA A 98 16.76 27.18 49.15
N GLY A 99 15.57 27.51 48.64
CA GLY A 99 14.65 28.51 49.19
C GLY A 99 13.27 27.89 49.45
N ALA A 100 12.62 28.25 50.56
CA ALA A 100 11.54 27.47 51.15
C ALA A 100 10.13 28.09 51.06
N SER A 101 9.13 27.28 51.42
CA SER A 101 7.67 27.43 51.19
C SER A 101 6.89 28.31 52.20
N THR A 102 5.72 28.81 51.78
CA THR A 102 4.47 29.03 52.58
C THR A 102 3.27 29.14 51.60
N ALA A 103 2.06 28.56 51.70
CA ALA A 103 1.29 27.85 52.75
C ALA A 103 0.46 28.78 53.68
N VAL A 104 -0.87 28.64 53.93
CA VAL A 104 -1.94 27.66 53.53
C VAL A 104 -3.34 28.33 53.55
N HIS A 105 -4.29 28.01 52.63
CA HIS A 105 -5.78 27.96 52.84
C HIS A 105 -6.50 27.50 51.54
N GLY A 106 -7.67 26.84 51.53
CA GLY A 106 -8.54 26.27 52.58
C GLY A 106 -9.67 25.39 51.99
N GLN A 107 -10.36 24.53 52.77
CA GLN A 107 -11.26 23.45 52.27
C GLN A 107 -12.73 23.52 52.75
N SER A 108 -13.67 23.02 51.94
CA SER A 108 -14.97 22.34 52.27
C SER A 108 -15.72 22.04 50.95
N GLY A 109 -16.66 21.09 50.80
CA GLY A 109 -17.41 20.23 51.73
C GLY A 109 -18.91 20.64 51.78
N ALA A 110 -19.94 19.78 51.69
CA ALA A 110 -19.98 18.32 51.46
C ALA A 110 -21.41 17.85 50.98
N ASP A 111 -21.51 16.54 50.74
CA ASP A 111 -22.64 15.62 50.46
C ASP A 111 -24.15 16.00 50.57
N ALA A 112 -24.90 15.35 49.65
CA ALA A 112 -26.19 14.64 49.80
C ALA A 112 -27.51 15.34 50.21
N GLY A 113 -28.59 14.95 49.52
CA GLY A 113 -29.98 15.19 49.91
C GLY A 113 -30.99 14.80 48.82
N ALA A 114 -31.91 13.88 49.12
CA ALA A 114 -33.00 13.47 48.23
C ALA A 114 -34.34 13.50 48.97
N SER A 115 -35.45 13.88 48.33
CA SER A 115 -36.82 13.44 48.71
C SER A 115 -37.95 13.94 47.76
N THR A 116 -38.98 13.09 47.59
CA THR A 116 -40.42 13.37 47.36
C THR A 116 -40.97 14.28 46.23
N ALA A 117 -41.88 13.70 45.44
CA ALA A 117 -43.06 14.37 44.87
C ALA A 117 -44.24 14.37 45.88
N PRO A 118 -45.33 15.15 45.67
CA PRO A 118 -46.43 14.81 44.74
C PRO A 118 -46.86 16.03 43.87
N GLY A 119 -47.86 16.01 42.96
CA GLY A 119 -48.77 14.94 42.51
C GLY A 119 -50.25 15.35 42.55
N GLN A 120 -50.88 15.65 41.39
CA GLN A 120 -52.34 15.83 41.20
C GLN A 120 -52.73 15.58 39.73
N ALA A 121 -54.03 15.42 39.42
CA ALA A 121 -54.49 14.75 38.18
C ALA A 121 -55.85 15.23 37.62
N GLY A 122 -56.14 14.85 36.36
CA GLY A 122 -57.45 14.91 35.69
C GLY A 122 -57.41 15.63 34.31
N GLY A 123 -58.06 15.15 33.24
CA GLY A 123 -58.70 13.84 33.03
C GLY A 123 -59.66 13.79 31.82
N ALA A 124 -59.66 12.65 31.09
CA ALA A 124 -60.63 12.21 30.05
C ALA A 124 -60.74 13.10 28.76
N ASP A 125 -61.28 12.67 27.62
CA ASP A 125 -61.87 11.37 27.21
C ASP A 125 -61.69 11.13 25.68
N ALA A 126 -62.26 10.02 25.17
CA ALA A 126 -62.59 9.67 23.78
C ALA A 126 -61.52 9.02 22.87
N GLY A 127 -61.83 7.79 22.43
CA GLY A 127 -61.40 7.19 21.16
C GLY A 127 -62.64 6.80 20.34
N PRO A 128 -62.63 5.76 19.48
CA PRO A 128 -61.49 5.02 18.90
C PRO A 128 -61.39 5.22 17.36
N GLY A 129 -60.26 4.90 16.74
CA GLY A 129 -60.06 5.08 15.29
C GLY A 129 -59.11 4.07 14.64
N ALA A 130 -59.40 3.68 13.40
CA ALA A 130 -58.72 2.62 12.66
C ALA A 130 -57.26 2.96 12.25
N VAL A 131 -56.44 1.91 12.09
CA VAL A 131 -55.08 2.00 11.54
C VAL A 131 -55.08 1.75 10.03
N PRO A 132 -54.63 2.70 9.19
CA PRO A 132 -54.14 2.44 7.85
C PRO A 132 -52.61 2.29 7.84
N PRO A 133 -52.02 1.47 6.94
CA PRO A 133 -50.58 1.37 6.79
C PRO A 133 -50.01 2.55 5.98
N VAL A 134 -48.85 3.08 6.39
CA VAL A 134 -47.99 3.91 5.53
C VAL A 134 -46.60 3.31 5.49
N SER A 135 -46.26 2.75 4.33
CA SER A 135 -44.90 2.35 3.98
C SER A 135 -44.13 3.55 3.45
N ASP A 136 -43.03 3.92 4.08
CA ASP A 136 -41.91 4.53 3.39
C ASP A 136 -40.60 4.10 4.04
N VAL A 137 -39.61 3.73 3.23
CA VAL A 137 -38.28 3.30 3.69
C VAL A 137 -37.29 4.37 3.28
N GLY A 138 -37.32 5.48 4.04
CA GLY A 138 -36.44 6.63 3.82
C GLY A 138 -34.97 6.21 3.90
N ALA A 139 -34.19 6.57 2.88
CA ALA A 139 -32.77 6.25 2.81
C ALA A 139 -31.98 7.05 3.86
N ASP A 140 -31.21 6.35 4.70
CA ASP A 140 -30.38 6.94 5.75
C ASP A 140 -29.26 7.83 5.17
N THR A 141 -29.44 9.15 5.25
CA THR A 141 -28.41 10.14 4.96
C THR A 141 -27.51 10.35 6.19
N GLY A 142 -26.77 9.31 6.56
CA GLY A 142 -25.99 9.25 7.80
C GLY A 142 -24.97 10.38 7.97
N VAL A 143 -25.35 11.40 8.73
CA VAL A 143 -24.41 12.28 9.44
C VAL A 143 -23.95 11.53 10.68
N ALA A 144 -22.64 11.48 10.93
CA ALA A 144 -22.13 10.80 12.13
C ALA A 144 -22.63 11.51 13.40
N PRO A 145 -23.16 10.81 14.41
CA PRO A 145 -23.73 11.43 15.61
C PRO A 145 -22.70 12.22 16.43
N TYR A 146 -21.41 12.00 16.20
CA TYR A 146 -20.31 12.77 16.78
C TYR A 146 -19.29 13.11 15.68
N GLY A 147 -19.17 14.41 15.36
CA GLY A 147 -18.19 14.94 14.38
C GLY A 147 -18.82 15.89 13.36
N GLY A 148 -18.55 17.20 13.49
CA GLY A 148 -19.08 18.22 12.59
C GLY A 148 -18.54 18.10 11.17
N GLY A 149 -19.41 17.95 10.18
CA GLY A 149 -19.03 17.91 8.76
C GLY A 149 -18.78 19.29 8.18
N ARG A 150 -17.83 19.40 7.24
CA ARG A 150 -17.75 20.55 6.32
C ARG A 150 -18.98 20.55 5.38
N GLY A 151 -19.34 21.75 4.93
CA GLY A 151 -20.65 22.05 4.34
C GLY A 151 -20.99 21.31 3.05
N GLU A 152 -22.29 21.24 2.78
CA GLU A 152 -22.88 20.47 1.68
C GLU A 152 -22.93 21.28 0.37
N ARG A 153 -22.74 20.60 -0.77
CA ARG A 153 -23.09 21.11 -2.11
C ARG A 153 -23.84 20.02 -2.87
N ALA A 154 -25.06 20.32 -3.30
CA ALA A 154 -25.96 19.36 -3.94
C ALA A 154 -25.93 19.49 -5.49
N VAL A 155 -25.78 18.37 -6.19
CA VAL A 155 -25.94 18.28 -7.66
C VAL A 155 -26.50 16.92 -8.08
N GLY A 156 -27.44 16.94 -9.03
CA GLY A 156 -27.62 15.87 -10.03
C GLY A 156 -28.45 14.64 -9.65
N ASN A 157 -29.54 14.40 -10.40
CA ASN A 157 -30.28 13.14 -10.37
C ASN A 157 -29.66 12.11 -11.35
N GLY A 158 -28.49 11.60 -10.99
CA GLY A 158 -28.00 10.30 -11.43
C GLY A 158 -27.90 9.35 -10.24
N ALA A 159 -27.47 8.10 -10.43
CA ALA A 159 -27.17 7.20 -9.32
C ALA A 159 -26.13 7.88 -8.39
N LYS A 160 -26.57 8.30 -7.19
CA LYS A 160 -25.83 9.26 -6.36
C LYS A 160 -24.50 8.67 -5.92
N ARG A 161 -23.39 9.09 -6.57
CA ARG A 161 -22.01 8.75 -6.15
C ARG A 161 -21.86 9.06 -4.65
N PRO A 162 -21.54 8.08 -3.79
CA PRO A 162 -21.64 8.22 -2.34
C PRO A 162 -20.74 9.35 -1.83
N ARG A 163 -21.14 10.05 -0.76
CA ARG A 163 -20.41 11.23 -0.26
C ARG A 163 -18.95 10.90 0.11
N ARG A 164 -18.71 9.69 0.61
CA ARG A 164 -17.38 9.10 0.80
C ARG A 164 -17.47 7.58 0.63
N TYR A 165 -16.56 7.01 -0.12
CA TYR A 165 -16.46 5.56 -0.31
C TYR A 165 -16.06 4.86 0.99
N ARG A 166 -16.52 3.62 1.11
CA ARG A 166 -16.47 2.77 2.31
C ARG A 166 -16.44 1.32 1.85
N VAL A 167 -15.97 0.44 2.72
CA VAL A 167 -15.85 -1.00 2.47
C VAL A 167 -17.12 -1.63 1.86
N HIS A 168 -18.31 -1.30 2.38
CA HIS A 168 -19.56 -1.87 1.86
C HIS A 168 -19.80 -1.52 0.38
N HIS A 169 -19.57 -0.27 -0.03
CA HIS A 169 -19.74 0.15 -1.44
C HIS A 169 -18.95 -0.71 -2.43
N LEU A 170 -17.76 -1.21 -2.03
CA LEU A 170 -16.93 -2.08 -2.87
C LEU A 170 -17.52 -3.49 -2.98
N ARG A 171 -18.11 -4.02 -1.90
CA ARG A 171 -18.90 -5.26 -1.91
C ARG A 171 -20.17 -5.09 -2.75
N ASP A 172 -20.80 -3.92 -2.67
CA ASP A 172 -22.00 -3.60 -3.45
C ASP A 172 -21.68 -3.51 -4.95
N PHE A 173 -20.51 -2.97 -5.32
CA PHE A 173 -19.99 -3.03 -6.69
C PHE A 173 -19.86 -4.48 -7.18
N LYS A 174 -19.20 -5.37 -6.42
CA LYS A 174 -19.12 -6.80 -6.75
C LYS A 174 -20.51 -7.44 -6.92
N SER A 175 -21.44 -7.16 -6.00
CA SER A 175 -22.80 -7.74 -6.04
C SER A 175 -23.62 -7.30 -7.26
N ARG A 176 -23.33 -6.12 -7.82
CA ARG A 176 -23.93 -5.62 -9.08
C ARG A 176 -23.16 -6.02 -10.33
N GLY A 177 -21.99 -6.66 -10.19
CA GLY A 177 -21.05 -6.89 -11.31
C GLY A 177 -20.39 -5.60 -11.84
N GLU A 178 -20.47 -4.51 -11.09
CA GLU A 178 -19.97 -3.19 -11.46
C GLU A 178 -18.44 -3.14 -11.30
N LYS A 179 -17.71 -3.03 -12.41
CA LYS A 179 -16.25 -2.96 -12.41
C LYS A 179 -15.77 -1.57 -12.02
N TRP A 180 -14.80 -1.48 -11.11
CA TRP A 180 -14.26 -0.22 -10.61
C TRP A 180 -12.74 -0.10 -10.75
N ALA A 181 -12.23 1.13 -10.69
CA ALA A 181 -10.82 1.46 -10.84
C ALA A 181 -10.18 1.85 -9.50
N MET A 182 -8.89 1.57 -9.38
CA MET A 182 -8.05 1.91 -8.24
C MET A 182 -6.72 2.44 -8.77
N LEU A 183 -6.15 3.46 -8.13
CA LEU A 183 -4.84 4.01 -8.50
C LEU A 183 -3.99 4.16 -7.25
N THR A 184 -2.67 4.12 -7.39
CA THR A 184 -1.81 4.60 -6.31
C THR A 184 -1.84 6.13 -6.23
N ALA A 185 -1.53 6.69 -5.05
CA ALA A 185 -1.32 8.12 -4.85
C ALA A 185 -0.35 8.34 -3.68
N TYR A 186 0.43 9.42 -3.71
CA TYR A 186 1.50 9.68 -2.72
C TYR A 186 1.55 11.14 -2.24
N ASP A 187 0.81 12.05 -2.88
CA ASP A 187 0.84 13.48 -2.64
C ASP A 187 -0.58 14.08 -2.75
N GLN A 188 -0.70 15.35 -2.34
CA GLN A 188 -1.98 16.08 -2.31
C GLN A 188 -2.60 16.25 -3.71
N TYR A 189 -1.86 16.80 -4.67
CA TYR A 189 -2.44 17.19 -5.97
C TYR A 189 -2.87 15.98 -6.80
N THR A 190 -2.06 14.92 -6.81
CA THR A 190 -2.42 13.63 -7.42
C THR A 190 -3.71 13.07 -6.80
N ALA A 191 -3.84 13.13 -5.47
CA ALA A 191 -5.02 12.64 -4.76
C ALA A 191 -6.28 13.47 -5.05
N GLU A 192 -6.17 14.81 -5.02
CA GLU A 192 -7.26 15.73 -5.39
C GLU A 192 -7.77 15.47 -6.82
N ILE A 193 -6.86 15.33 -7.80
CA ILE A 193 -7.20 15.07 -9.20
C ILE A 193 -7.93 13.73 -9.36
N PHE A 194 -7.46 12.67 -8.68
CA PHE A 194 -8.10 11.35 -8.77
C PHE A 194 -9.44 11.27 -8.03
N ASP A 195 -9.61 11.99 -6.90
CA ASP A 195 -10.88 12.08 -6.19
C ASP A 195 -11.93 12.85 -7.00
N GLN A 196 -11.53 13.94 -7.66
CA GLN A 196 -12.38 14.73 -8.56
C GLN A 196 -12.78 13.93 -9.83
N ALA A 197 -11.86 13.15 -10.40
CA ALA A 197 -12.18 12.19 -11.46
C ALA A 197 -13.17 11.10 -10.97
N GLY A 198 -13.19 10.83 -9.67
CA GLY A 198 -14.12 9.91 -9.01
C GLY A 198 -13.57 8.50 -8.82
N ILE A 199 -12.25 8.33 -8.77
CA ILE A 199 -11.59 7.06 -8.46
C ILE A 199 -11.97 6.62 -7.03
N PRO A 200 -12.65 5.49 -6.83
CA PRO A 200 -13.23 5.14 -5.53
C PRO A 200 -12.23 4.74 -4.46
N VAL A 201 -11.03 4.28 -4.84
CA VAL A 201 -10.00 3.77 -3.92
C VAL A 201 -8.63 4.29 -4.35
N LEU A 202 -7.89 4.88 -3.41
CA LEU A 202 -6.49 5.29 -3.62
C LEU A 202 -5.56 4.47 -2.72
N LEU A 203 -4.43 4.05 -3.26
CA LEU A 203 -3.42 3.26 -2.55
C LEU A 203 -2.12 4.05 -2.33
N VAL A 204 -1.79 4.29 -1.08
CA VAL A 204 -0.47 4.77 -0.67
C VAL A 204 0.43 3.54 -0.53
N GLY A 205 0.89 3.05 -1.68
CA GLY A 205 1.57 1.76 -1.79
C GLY A 205 3.06 1.82 -1.44
N ASP A 206 3.63 0.69 -1.04
CA ASP A 206 5.08 0.55 -0.77
C ASP A 206 5.94 0.77 -2.03
N SER A 207 5.36 0.59 -3.23
CA SER A 207 5.91 1.03 -4.53
C SER A 207 6.24 2.53 -4.62
N ALA A 208 5.90 3.35 -3.61
CA ALA A 208 6.53 4.65 -3.37
C ALA A 208 8.07 4.57 -3.27
N ALA A 209 8.62 3.46 -2.77
CA ALA A 209 10.04 3.16 -2.76
C ALA A 209 10.71 3.46 -4.11
N ASN A 210 10.18 2.87 -5.18
CA ASN A 210 10.71 3.06 -6.54
C ASN A 210 10.24 4.39 -7.17
N ASN A 211 8.99 4.79 -6.92
CA ASN A 211 8.30 5.84 -7.70
C ASN A 211 8.31 7.23 -7.04
N VAL A 212 8.80 7.34 -5.80
CA VAL A 212 8.95 8.58 -5.04
C VAL A 212 10.38 8.71 -4.50
N TYR A 213 10.92 7.64 -3.89
CA TYR A 213 12.25 7.66 -3.26
C TYR A 213 13.42 7.18 -4.14
N GLY A 214 13.12 6.61 -5.32
CA GLY A 214 14.14 6.12 -6.25
C GLY A 214 14.93 4.90 -5.77
N TYR A 215 14.40 4.13 -4.82
CA TYR A 215 14.98 2.85 -4.38
C TYR A 215 14.78 1.76 -5.45
N ASP A 216 15.72 0.81 -5.54
CA ASP A 216 15.65 -0.32 -6.49
C ASP A 216 14.56 -1.35 -6.13
N THR A 217 14.12 -1.38 -4.87
CA THR A 217 13.21 -2.39 -4.30
C THR A 217 12.27 -1.78 -3.23
N THR A 218 11.07 -2.34 -3.06
CA THR A 218 10.13 -1.91 -1.99
C THR A 218 10.59 -2.32 -0.60
N LEU A 219 11.48 -3.32 -0.48
CA LEU A 219 12.02 -3.83 0.79
C LEU A 219 12.70 -2.77 1.67
N ARG A 220 13.07 -1.62 1.09
CA ARG A 220 13.76 -0.52 1.78
C ARG A 220 12.84 0.51 2.45
N VAL A 221 11.57 0.62 2.05
CA VAL A 221 10.72 1.71 2.54
C VAL A 221 10.18 1.41 3.94
N THR A 222 10.21 2.41 4.80
CA THR A 222 9.84 2.33 6.21
C THR A 222 8.42 2.85 6.46
N VAL A 223 7.89 2.51 7.64
CA VAL A 223 6.61 3.06 8.15
C VAL A 223 6.67 4.59 8.24
N ASP A 224 7.82 5.14 8.62
CA ASP A 224 8.02 6.58 8.81
C ASP A 224 8.20 7.36 7.50
N GLU A 225 8.58 6.69 6.40
CA GLU A 225 8.52 7.25 5.04
C GLU A 225 7.08 7.23 4.49
N LEU A 226 6.34 6.13 4.67
CA LEU A 226 4.98 6.01 4.12
C LEU A 226 3.92 6.84 4.87
N ILE A 227 4.05 7.05 6.19
CA ILE A 227 3.06 7.82 6.97
C ILE A 227 2.89 9.28 6.48
N PRO A 228 3.96 10.05 6.19
CA PRO A 228 3.85 11.38 5.58
C PRO A 228 3.11 11.39 4.24
N LEU A 229 3.43 10.47 3.32
CA LEU A 229 2.73 10.33 2.03
C LEU A 229 1.24 10.00 2.24
N ALA A 230 0.97 9.07 3.16
CA ALA A 230 -0.38 8.64 3.48
C ALA A 230 -1.22 9.76 4.11
N ARG A 231 -0.60 10.61 4.94
CA ARG A 231 -1.21 11.82 5.52
C ARG A 231 -1.55 12.86 4.45
N ALA A 232 -0.67 13.07 3.48
CA ALA A 232 -0.93 13.98 2.37
C ALA A 232 -2.16 13.53 1.56
N VAL A 233 -2.21 12.26 1.16
CA VAL A 233 -3.33 11.69 0.40
C VAL A 233 -4.64 11.65 1.21
N ALA A 234 -4.60 11.27 2.49
CA ALA A 234 -5.80 11.19 3.34
C ALA A 234 -6.43 12.54 3.67
N ASN A 235 -5.65 13.61 3.72
CA ASN A 235 -6.14 14.99 3.90
C ASN A 235 -6.64 15.63 2.60
N ALA A 236 -6.28 15.07 1.44
CA ALA A 236 -6.52 15.64 0.12
C ALA A 236 -7.80 15.13 -0.58
N VAL A 237 -8.48 14.12 -0.03
CA VAL A 237 -9.69 13.54 -0.63
C VAL A 237 -10.95 13.81 0.19
N ASP A 238 -12.02 14.20 -0.49
CA ASP A 238 -13.36 14.27 0.09
C ASP A 238 -14.04 12.89 0.04
N ARG A 239 -13.85 12.15 -1.08
CA ARG A 239 -14.69 11.01 -1.44
C ARG A 239 -13.96 9.67 -1.39
N ALA A 240 -12.70 9.56 -1.80
CA ALA A 240 -12.02 8.28 -2.00
C ALA A 240 -11.74 7.47 -0.72
N LEU A 241 -11.74 6.14 -0.84
CA LEU A 241 -11.25 5.23 0.18
C LEU A 241 -9.72 5.12 0.07
N VAL A 242 -9.00 5.96 0.80
CA VAL A 242 -7.53 5.81 0.97
C VAL A 242 -7.20 4.56 1.78
N VAL A 243 -6.33 3.73 1.21
CA VAL A 243 -5.66 2.56 1.79
C VAL A 243 -4.15 2.85 1.84
N ALA A 244 -3.43 2.44 2.89
CA ALA A 244 -1.96 2.49 2.91
C ALA A 244 -1.35 1.10 3.06
N ASP A 245 -0.20 0.85 2.46
CA ASP A 245 0.55 -0.39 2.67
C ASP A 245 1.19 -0.45 4.06
N LEU A 246 1.16 -1.65 4.66
CA LEU A 246 2.12 -2.02 5.69
C LEU A 246 3.41 -2.46 4.97
N PRO A 247 4.54 -1.76 5.15
CA PRO A 247 5.78 -2.08 4.43
C PRO A 247 6.45 -3.36 4.95
N PHE A 248 7.48 -3.81 4.23
CA PHE A 248 8.25 -5.00 4.59
C PHE A 248 8.77 -4.95 6.03
N GLY A 249 8.72 -6.09 6.72
CA GLY A 249 9.17 -6.24 8.11
C GLY A 249 8.28 -5.60 9.18
N SER A 250 7.20 -4.87 8.81
CA SER A 250 6.37 -4.11 9.74
C SER A 250 5.14 -4.86 10.30
N TYR A 251 4.81 -6.03 9.76
CA TYR A 251 3.66 -6.84 10.18
C TYR A 251 3.94 -8.35 10.26
N GLN A 252 5.06 -8.81 9.71
CA GLN A 252 5.38 -10.23 9.51
C GLN A 252 5.79 -10.94 10.81
N ALA A 253 6.21 -10.23 11.86
CA ALA A 253 6.72 -10.86 13.08
C ALA A 253 5.61 -11.35 14.03
N SER A 254 4.51 -10.62 14.15
CA SER A 254 3.33 -11.04 14.93
C SER A 254 2.05 -10.26 14.58
N PRO A 255 0.86 -10.79 14.92
CA PRO A 255 -0.39 -10.04 14.84
C PRO A 255 -0.38 -8.74 15.67
N GLU A 256 0.30 -8.75 16.82
CA GLU A 256 0.50 -7.57 17.67
C GLU A 256 1.34 -6.51 16.96
N GLN A 257 2.42 -6.91 16.26
CA GLN A 257 3.23 -5.99 15.45
C GLN A 257 2.37 -5.37 14.34
N ALA A 258 1.65 -6.20 13.58
CA ALA A 258 0.74 -5.76 12.52
C ALA A 258 -0.31 -4.77 13.05
N PHE A 259 -0.91 -5.06 14.21
CA PHE A 259 -1.85 -4.16 14.88
C PHE A 259 -1.21 -2.81 15.25
N HIS A 260 -0.05 -2.81 15.90
CA HIS A 260 0.61 -1.56 16.28
C HIS A 260 1.00 -0.71 15.06
N THR A 261 1.56 -1.32 14.01
CA THR A 261 1.86 -0.61 12.75
C THR A 261 0.61 -0.07 12.07
N ALA A 262 -0.46 -0.85 11.96
CA ALA A 262 -1.71 -0.39 11.36
C ALA A 262 -2.35 0.75 12.17
N VAL A 263 -2.30 0.70 13.51
CA VAL A 263 -2.75 1.79 14.38
C VAL A 263 -1.96 3.08 14.13
N ARG A 264 -0.66 3.02 13.81
CA ARG A 264 0.10 4.19 13.37
C ARG A 264 -0.48 4.78 12.08
N PHE A 265 -0.68 4.00 11.02
CA PHE A 265 -1.28 4.51 9.78
C PHE A 265 -2.69 5.09 10.01
N MET A 266 -3.56 4.39 10.73
CA MET A 266 -4.93 4.86 11.00
C MET A 266 -4.98 6.17 11.80
N LYS A 267 -4.02 6.42 12.72
CA LYS A 267 -4.03 7.59 13.63
C LYS A 267 -3.09 8.73 13.21
N GLU A 268 -1.91 8.42 12.68
CA GLU A 268 -0.90 9.40 12.29
C GLU A 268 -1.07 9.85 10.83
N ALA A 269 -1.64 9.01 9.96
CA ALA A 269 -1.93 9.36 8.57
C ALA A 269 -3.43 9.55 8.28
N GLY A 270 -4.34 8.96 9.07
CA GLY A 270 -5.79 9.15 8.90
C GLY A 270 -6.41 8.36 7.75
N VAL A 271 -5.72 7.31 7.28
CA VAL A 271 -6.24 6.39 6.26
C VAL A 271 -7.42 5.56 6.79
N HIS A 272 -8.16 4.92 5.89
CA HIS A 272 -9.37 4.17 6.24
C HIS A 272 -9.16 2.66 6.40
N ALA A 273 -8.03 2.17 5.90
CA ALA A 273 -7.74 0.76 5.68
C ALA A 273 -6.24 0.56 5.45
N VAL A 274 -5.77 -0.67 5.62
CA VAL A 274 -4.38 -1.07 5.34
C VAL A 274 -4.30 -2.20 4.32
N LYS A 275 -3.26 -2.22 3.46
CA LYS A 275 -2.88 -3.37 2.63
C LYS A 275 -1.73 -4.12 3.31
N LEU A 276 -1.74 -5.46 3.22
CA LEU A 276 -0.62 -6.32 3.63
C LEU A 276 -0.50 -7.53 2.71
N GLU A 277 0.71 -8.07 2.57
CA GLU A 277 1.04 -9.09 1.56
C GLU A 277 1.33 -10.46 2.17
N GLY A 278 0.79 -11.52 1.56
CA GLY A 278 1.01 -12.91 1.95
C GLY A 278 -0.26 -13.77 1.85
N GLY A 279 -0.06 -15.09 1.71
CA GLY A 279 -1.14 -16.09 1.72
C GLY A 279 -1.56 -16.49 3.14
N ARG A 280 -1.82 -17.78 3.38
CA ARG A 280 -2.17 -18.32 4.72
C ARG A 280 -1.23 -17.94 5.87
N THR A 281 0.02 -17.57 5.59
CA THR A 281 1.00 -17.12 6.59
C THR A 281 0.60 -15.84 7.32
N VAL A 282 -0.19 -14.95 6.71
CA VAL A 282 -0.60 -13.66 7.31
C VAL A 282 -2.04 -13.64 7.80
N VAL A 283 -2.78 -14.76 7.68
CA VAL A 283 -4.15 -14.91 8.22
C VAL A 283 -4.26 -14.47 9.68
N PRO A 284 -3.36 -14.83 10.62
CA PRO A 284 -3.44 -14.36 12.00
C PRO A 284 -3.36 -12.83 12.16
N MET A 285 -2.64 -12.15 11.26
CA MET A 285 -2.56 -10.68 11.23
C MET A 285 -3.86 -10.08 10.69
N VAL A 286 -4.45 -10.67 9.64
CA VAL A 286 -5.76 -10.26 9.09
C VAL A 286 -6.87 -10.43 10.13
N GLU A 287 -6.94 -11.58 10.80
CA GLU A 287 -7.90 -11.85 11.87
C GLU A 287 -7.76 -10.82 13.00
N LYS A 288 -6.55 -10.59 13.50
CA LYS A 288 -6.28 -9.62 14.57
C LYS A 288 -6.69 -8.20 14.19
N LEU A 289 -6.33 -7.75 13.00
CA LEU A 289 -6.63 -6.38 12.54
C LEU A 289 -8.13 -6.16 12.37
N THR A 290 -8.82 -7.11 11.72
CA THR A 290 -10.26 -7.00 11.42
C THR A 290 -11.11 -7.10 12.69
N GLN A 291 -10.76 -8.00 13.62
CA GLN A 291 -11.37 -8.08 14.96
C GLN A 291 -11.11 -6.81 15.79
N SER A 292 -10.00 -6.10 15.54
CA SER A 292 -9.70 -4.80 16.14
C SER A 292 -10.37 -3.61 15.43
N GLY A 293 -11.25 -3.86 14.44
CA GLY A 293 -11.97 -2.82 13.70
C GLY A 293 -11.17 -2.14 12.58
N ILE A 294 -9.98 -2.64 12.23
CA ILE A 294 -9.14 -2.11 11.15
C ILE A 294 -9.44 -2.86 9.84
N PRO A 295 -9.94 -2.20 8.77
CA PRO A 295 -10.20 -2.87 7.51
C PRO A 295 -8.90 -3.26 6.79
N VAL A 296 -8.77 -4.54 6.46
CA VAL A 296 -7.60 -5.09 5.74
C VAL A 296 -7.93 -5.41 4.29
N MET A 297 -7.14 -4.88 3.37
CA MET A 297 -7.00 -5.37 2.00
C MET A 297 -5.85 -6.37 1.98
N ALA A 298 -6.10 -7.61 1.58
CA ALA A 298 -5.05 -8.62 1.47
C ALA A 298 -4.40 -8.56 0.08
N HIS A 299 -3.15 -9.03 -0.07
CA HIS A 299 -2.46 -9.15 -1.36
C HIS A 299 -1.81 -10.53 -1.53
N ILE A 300 -2.15 -11.22 -2.62
CA ILE A 300 -1.52 -12.47 -3.05
C ILE A 300 -1.20 -12.46 -4.55
N GLY A 301 -0.41 -13.45 -4.98
CA GLY A 301 0.18 -13.49 -6.32
C GLY A 301 1.66 -13.18 -6.20
N PHE A 302 2.20 -12.39 -7.12
CA PHE A 302 3.54 -11.80 -6.94
C PHE A 302 3.47 -10.67 -5.90
N THR A 303 3.92 -10.95 -4.68
CA THR A 303 4.03 -9.96 -3.59
C THR A 303 5.44 -9.34 -3.61
N PRO A 304 5.63 -8.06 -4.00
CA PRO A 304 6.95 -7.45 -4.13
C PRO A 304 7.81 -7.56 -2.86
N GLN A 305 7.20 -7.52 -1.68
CA GLN A 305 7.90 -7.67 -0.39
C GLN A 305 8.51 -9.06 -0.16
N SER A 306 8.35 -10.00 -1.10
CA SER A 306 8.97 -11.34 -1.11
C SER A 306 9.80 -11.61 -2.37
N GLU A 307 10.19 -10.59 -3.14
CA GLU A 307 10.87 -10.76 -4.44
C GLU A 307 12.12 -11.65 -4.38
N HIS A 308 12.91 -11.60 -3.31
CA HIS A 308 14.11 -12.43 -3.13
C HIS A 308 13.76 -13.91 -2.93
N SER A 309 12.65 -14.22 -2.24
CA SER A 309 12.15 -15.59 -2.05
C SER A 309 11.45 -16.15 -3.30
N ILE A 310 10.80 -15.27 -4.08
CA ILE A 310 10.09 -15.64 -5.32
C ILE A 310 11.06 -15.77 -6.51
N GLY A 311 12.19 -15.08 -6.48
CA GLY A 311 13.19 -15.03 -7.56
C GLY A 311 12.91 -13.93 -8.60
N GLY A 312 12.46 -12.76 -8.13
CA GLY A 312 12.09 -11.60 -8.94
C GLY A 312 10.69 -11.69 -9.56
N TYR A 313 10.37 -10.70 -10.40
CA TYR A 313 9.07 -10.52 -11.07
C TYR A 313 8.64 -11.74 -11.91
N ARG A 314 7.87 -12.65 -11.29
CA ARG A 314 7.44 -13.93 -11.87
C ARG A 314 5.94 -14.11 -11.70
N VAL A 315 5.30 -14.65 -12.73
CA VAL A 315 3.87 -14.99 -12.73
C VAL A 315 3.62 -16.17 -11.78
N GLN A 316 2.79 -15.97 -10.76
CA GLN A 316 2.48 -16.96 -9.72
C GLN A 316 1.23 -17.77 -10.03
N GLY A 317 1.02 -18.91 -9.35
CA GLY A 317 -0.21 -19.69 -9.52
C GLY A 317 -0.29 -20.45 -10.84
N ARG A 318 0.86 -20.82 -11.44
CA ARG A 318 0.90 -21.63 -12.66
C ARG A 318 0.82 -23.13 -12.35
N GLY A 319 0.00 -23.85 -13.10
CA GLY A 319 -0.16 -25.30 -12.95
C GLY A 319 -0.63 -25.66 -11.53
N GLU A 320 0.06 -26.60 -10.89
CA GLU A 320 -0.26 -27.10 -9.54
C GLU A 320 -0.30 -26.00 -8.47
N GLN A 321 0.40 -24.87 -8.68
CA GLN A 321 0.38 -23.73 -7.75
C GLN A 321 -0.98 -23.02 -7.69
N ALA A 322 -1.85 -23.17 -8.70
CA ALA A 322 -3.14 -22.49 -8.75
C ALA A 322 -4.03 -22.84 -7.54
N ALA A 323 -4.07 -24.12 -7.17
CA ALA A 323 -4.87 -24.59 -6.03
C ALA A 323 -4.42 -23.95 -4.70
N GLY A 324 -3.11 -23.83 -4.48
CA GLY A 324 -2.56 -23.17 -3.28
C GLY A 324 -2.93 -21.69 -3.19
N LEU A 325 -2.92 -20.99 -4.32
CA LEU A 325 -3.31 -19.58 -4.41
C LEU A 325 -4.83 -19.38 -4.18
N ILE A 326 -5.66 -20.32 -4.62
CA ILE A 326 -7.11 -20.33 -4.37
C ILE A 326 -7.40 -20.60 -2.88
N ASP A 327 -6.70 -21.56 -2.25
CA ASP A 327 -6.79 -21.81 -0.81
C ASP A 327 -6.39 -20.57 0.01
N ASP A 328 -5.30 -19.89 -0.37
CA ASP A 328 -4.85 -18.66 0.26
C ASP A 328 -5.91 -17.55 0.13
N ALA A 329 -6.51 -17.38 -1.06
CA ALA A 329 -7.56 -16.40 -1.30
C ALA A 329 -8.81 -16.63 -0.42
N VAL A 330 -9.23 -17.90 -0.27
CA VAL A 330 -10.36 -18.28 0.59
C VAL A 330 -10.00 -18.01 2.06
N ALA A 331 -8.83 -18.45 2.51
CA ALA A 331 -8.41 -18.28 3.91
C ALA A 331 -8.32 -16.79 4.32
N LEU A 332 -7.87 -15.91 3.42
CA LEU A 332 -7.82 -14.46 3.66
C LEU A 332 -9.21 -13.81 3.69
N ALA A 333 -10.15 -14.30 2.88
CA ALA A 333 -11.54 -13.85 2.90
C ALA A 333 -12.27 -14.29 4.18
N ASP A 334 -12.08 -15.55 4.60
CA ASP A 334 -12.62 -16.10 5.84
C ASP A 334 -12.02 -15.41 7.09
N ALA A 335 -10.74 -15.00 7.02
CA ALA A 335 -10.06 -14.19 8.04
C ALA A 335 -10.57 -12.75 8.15
N GLY A 336 -11.49 -12.32 7.28
CA GLY A 336 -12.16 -11.02 7.34
C GLY A 336 -11.54 -9.92 6.47
N ALA A 337 -10.58 -10.21 5.58
CA ALA A 337 -10.11 -9.21 4.61
C ALA A 337 -11.29 -8.70 3.78
N PHE A 338 -11.40 -7.39 3.57
CA PHE A 338 -12.57 -6.82 2.89
C PHE A 338 -12.47 -6.85 1.37
N SER A 339 -11.28 -7.02 0.82
CA SER A 339 -10.97 -7.16 -0.60
C SER A 339 -9.57 -7.76 -0.78
N LEU A 340 -9.29 -8.34 -1.96
CA LEU A 340 -8.07 -9.07 -2.26
C LEU A 340 -7.39 -8.54 -3.53
N VAL A 341 -6.16 -8.06 -3.45
CA VAL A 341 -5.32 -7.78 -4.62
C VAL A 341 -4.75 -9.09 -5.17
N LEU A 342 -4.75 -9.22 -6.50
CA LEU A 342 -4.15 -10.31 -7.26
C LEU A 342 -3.11 -9.72 -8.23
N GLU A 343 -1.81 -9.92 -7.96
CA GLU A 343 -0.71 -9.43 -8.81
C GLU A 343 -0.04 -10.55 -9.62
N MET A 344 0.15 -10.31 -10.93
CA MET A 344 0.81 -11.22 -11.88
C MET A 344 0.28 -12.68 -11.81
N VAL A 345 -1.04 -12.86 -11.73
CA VAL A 345 -1.73 -14.16 -11.72
C VAL A 345 -2.27 -14.49 -13.13
N PRO A 346 -2.27 -15.76 -13.58
CA PRO A 346 -3.02 -16.19 -14.76
C PRO A 346 -4.49 -15.77 -14.69
N GLY A 347 -5.03 -15.21 -15.78
CA GLY A 347 -6.37 -14.59 -15.79
C GLY A 347 -7.52 -15.58 -15.57
N ASP A 348 -7.31 -16.84 -15.92
CA ASP A 348 -8.20 -17.97 -15.62
C ASP A 348 -8.23 -18.30 -14.13
N VAL A 349 -7.07 -18.40 -13.48
CA VAL A 349 -6.94 -18.62 -12.02
C VAL A 349 -7.52 -17.43 -11.25
N ALA A 350 -7.24 -16.19 -11.69
CA ALA A 350 -7.83 -14.99 -11.11
C ALA A 350 -9.35 -14.96 -11.28
N ALA A 351 -9.88 -15.40 -12.43
CA ALA A 351 -11.32 -15.51 -12.66
C ALA A 351 -11.98 -16.62 -11.83
N GLU A 352 -11.28 -17.70 -11.46
CA GLU A 352 -11.78 -18.67 -10.47
C GLU A 352 -11.83 -18.03 -9.07
N ILE A 353 -10.74 -17.43 -8.61
CA ILE A 353 -10.67 -16.76 -7.30
C ILE A 353 -11.79 -15.73 -7.16
N THR A 354 -11.99 -14.89 -8.18
CA THR A 354 -13.03 -13.84 -8.22
C THR A 354 -14.45 -14.40 -8.03
N LYS A 355 -14.74 -15.58 -8.59
CA LYS A 355 -16.04 -16.25 -8.44
C LYS A 355 -16.20 -16.95 -7.08
N ARG A 356 -15.09 -17.38 -6.47
CA ARG A 356 -15.09 -18.27 -5.31
C ARG A 356 -15.11 -17.53 -3.96
N ILE A 357 -14.59 -16.30 -3.90
CA ILE A 357 -14.59 -15.49 -2.67
C ILE A 357 -15.69 -14.40 -2.70
N PRO A 358 -16.37 -14.12 -1.57
CA PRO A 358 -17.46 -13.14 -1.51
C PRO A 358 -16.98 -11.67 -1.50
N ILE A 359 -15.67 -11.44 -1.46
CA ILE A 359 -15.06 -10.11 -1.38
C ILE A 359 -14.54 -9.64 -2.75
N PRO A 360 -14.44 -8.32 -3.00
CA PRO A 360 -13.93 -7.81 -4.28
C PRO A 360 -12.48 -8.20 -4.53
N THR A 361 -12.17 -8.68 -5.73
CA THR A 361 -10.79 -8.87 -6.20
C THR A 361 -10.32 -7.68 -7.01
N ILE A 362 -9.11 -7.18 -6.77
CA ILE A 362 -8.47 -6.12 -7.56
C ILE A 362 -7.30 -6.74 -8.34
N GLY A 363 -7.32 -6.67 -9.67
CA GLY A 363 -6.25 -7.21 -10.51
C GLY A 363 -5.16 -6.19 -10.82
N ILE A 364 -3.91 -6.65 -10.83
CA ILE A 364 -2.80 -5.95 -11.50
C ILE A 364 -1.97 -6.99 -12.27
N GLY A 365 -2.16 -7.01 -13.59
CA GLY A 365 -1.65 -8.10 -14.43
C GLY A 365 -2.34 -9.46 -14.22
N ALA A 366 -3.52 -9.48 -13.57
CA ALA A 366 -4.32 -10.68 -13.29
C ALA A 366 -5.50 -10.91 -14.26
N GLY A 367 -5.41 -10.38 -15.49
CA GLY A 367 -6.52 -10.41 -16.45
C GLY A 367 -7.63 -9.41 -16.12
N ARG A 368 -8.71 -9.43 -16.91
CA ARG A 368 -9.80 -8.44 -16.86
C ARG A 368 -10.96 -8.81 -15.93
N ASP A 369 -11.07 -10.09 -15.56
CA ASP A 369 -12.32 -10.64 -15.05
C ASP A 369 -12.47 -10.45 -13.52
N THR A 370 -11.41 -9.99 -12.84
CA THR A 370 -11.43 -9.47 -11.45
C THR A 370 -12.40 -8.29 -11.30
N ASP A 371 -13.01 -8.13 -10.12
CA ASP A 371 -13.99 -7.05 -9.83
C ASP A 371 -13.46 -5.62 -10.04
N ALA A 372 -12.15 -5.41 -9.87
CA ALA A 372 -11.49 -4.14 -10.11
C ALA A 372 -10.11 -4.32 -10.74
N GLN A 373 -9.48 -3.20 -11.09
CA GLN A 373 -8.09 -3.11 -11.57
C GLN A 373 -7.33 -2.03 -10.78
N VAL A 374 -6.06 -2.26 -10.49
CA VAL A 374 -5.12 -1.26 -9.92
C VAL A 374 -3.90 -1.09 -10.81
N LEU A 375 -3.40 0.14 -10.90
CA LEU A 375 -2.11 0.47 -11.50
C LEU A 375 -1.35 1.49 -10.63
N VAL A 376 -0.02 1.41 -10.66
CA VAL A 376 0.85 2.50 -10.21
C VAL A 376 0.60 3.71 -11.10
N TRP A 377 0.26 4.86 -10.52
CA TRP A 377 -0.23 5.98 -11.32
C TRP A 377 0.83 6.56 -12.26
N GLN A 378 2.11 6.55 -11.87
CA GLN A 378 3.21 7.00 -12.72
C GLN A 378 3.41 6.11 -13.96
N ASP A 379 3.06 4.83 -13.88
CA ASP A 379 3.09 3.90 -15.02
C ASP A 379 1.88 4.15 -15.94
N MET A 380 0.70 4.33 -15.33
CA MET A 380 -0.55 4.62 -16.02
C MET A 380 -0.51 5.97 -16.77
N ALA A 381 0.10 7.00 -16.18
CA ALA A 381 0.21 8.35 -16.76
C ALA A 381 1.45 8.56 -17.67
N GLY A 382 2.26 7.52 -17.91
CA GLY A 382 3.47 7.62 -18.73
C GLY A 382 4.57 8.50 -18.12
N LEU A 383 4.62 8.61 -16.80
CA LEU A 383 5.68 9.36 -16.10
C LEU A 383 6.94 8.50 -15.90
N ARG A 384 6.84 7.17 -15.73
CA ARG A 384 8.04 6.30 -15.69
C ARG A 384 8.60 6.06 -17.10
N SER A 385 9.92 6.18 -17.25
CA SER A 385 10.66 5.87 -18.48
C SER A 385 11.13 4.41 -18.52
N GLY A 386 11.46 3.91 -19.72
CA GLY A 386 12.01 2.58 -19.94
C GLY A 386 10.95 1.53 -20.29
N THR A 387 11.33 0.25 -20.23
CA THR A 387 10.45 -0.86 -20.61
C THR A 387 9.33 -1.05 -19.59
N MET A 388 8.09 -0.73 -19.98
CA MET A 388 6.91 -0.94 -19.12
C MET A 388 6.60 -2.44 -18.94
N PRO A 389 6.11 -2.88 -17.76
CA PRO A 389 5.55 -4.21 -17.58
C PRO A 389 4.38 -4.46 -18.55
N ARG A 390 4.26 -5.69 -19.09
CA ARG A 390 3.24 -6.02 -20.12
C ARG A 390 1.77 -5.86 -19.68
N PHE A 391 1.50 -5.66 -18.40
CA PHE A 391 0.17 -5.38 -17.86
C PHE A 391 -0.15 -3.88 -17.75
N VAL A 392 0.83 -3.00 -17.90
CA VAL A 392 0.64 -1.55 -17.91
C VAL A 392 0.12 -1.12 -19.28
N LYS A 393 -0.94 -0.30 -19.26
CA LYS A 393 -1.29 0.58 -20.38
C LYS A 393 -1.01 2.01 -19.95
N GLN A 394 -0.25 2.74 -20.76
CA GLN A 394 -0.13 4.20 -20.66
C GLN A 394 -1.38 4.87 -21.25
N TYR A 395 -1.90 5.88 -20.55
CA TYR A 395 -3.06 6.69 -20.95
C TYR A 395 -2.67 8.15 -21.27
N ALA A 396 -1.44 8.56 -20.93
CA ALA A 396 -0.84 9.85 -21.24
C ALA A 396 0.68 9.71 -21.39
N ASP A 397 1.35 10.77 -21.84
CA ASP A 397 2.80 10.96 -21.75
C ASP A 397 3.09 12.18 -20.86
N LEU A 398 2.92 12.01 -19.54
CA LEU A 398 3.20 13.07 -18.58
C LEU A 398 4.71 13.41 -18.52
N ARG A 399 5.59 12.47 -18.88
CA ARG A 399 7.03 12.71 -18.97
C ARG A 399 7.36 13.71 -20.08
N GLY A 400 6.80 13.55 -21.28
CA GLY A 400 6.97 14.49 -22.38
C GLY A 400 6.42 15.88 -22.04
N VAL A 401 5.23 15.94 -21.44
CA VAL A 401 4.63 17.22 -20.98
C VAL A 401 5.53 17.96 -19.99
N LEU A 402 6.00 17.28 -18.93
CA LEU A 402 6.87 17.91 -17.93
C LEU A 402 8.25 18.27 -18.48
N THR A 403 8.79 17.45 -19.39
CA THR A 403 10.08 17.73 -20.05
C THR A 403 9.98 18.99 -20.90
N ASN A 404 8.92 19.13 -21.71
CA ASN A 404 8.69 20.31 -22.54
C ASN A 404 8.46 21.56 -21.69
N ALA A 405 7.66 21.48 -20.63
CA ALA A 405 7.44 22.60 -19.72
C ALA A 405 8.74 23.09 -19.06
N ALA A 406 9.60 22.16 -18.61
CA ALA A 406 10.88 22.49 -18.01
C ALA A 406 11.88 23.10 -19.01
N THR A 407 11.93 22.60 -20.26
CA THR A 407 12.83 23.15 -21.29
C THR A 407 12.36 24.50 -21.82
N THR A 408 11.04 24.72 -21.97
CA THR A 408 10.47 26.04 -22.31
C THR A 408 10.79 27.06 -21.23
N TYR A 409 10.49 26.76 -19.96
CA TYR A 409 10.81 27.65 -18.82
C TYR A 409 12.30 28.00 -18.77
N ALA A 410 13.19 27.01 -18.94
CA ALA A 410 14.63 27.25 -18.96
C ALA A 410 15.07 28.14 -20.14
N ALA A 411 14.44 28.01 -21.31
CA ALA A 411 14.73 28.84 -22.49
C ALA A 411 14.20 30.28 -22.34
N GLU A 412 13.03 30.46 -21.74
CA GLU A 412 12.43 31.78 -21.47
C GLU A 412 13.22 32.54 -20.40
N VAL A 413 13.69 31.87 -19.34
CA VAL A 413 14.64 32.43 -18.38
C VAL A 413 15.98 32.79 -19.04
N ALA A 414 16.55 31.88 -19.85
CA ALA A 414 17.85 32.11 -20.49
C ALA A 414 17.85 33.21 -21.56
N SER A 415 16.68 33.51 -22.15
CA SER A 415 16.50 34.60 -23.12
C SER A 415 16.03 35.93 -22.50
N GLY A 416 15.68 35.93 -21.20
CA GLY A 416 15.08 37.09 -20.53
C GLY A 416 13.62 37.35 -20.92
N ALA A 417 12.94 36.38 -21.53
CA ALA A 417 11.51 36.44 -21.82
C ALA A 417 10.64 36.13 -20.58
N PHE A 418 11.20 35.42 -19.59
CA PHE A 418 10.60 35.27 -18.26
C PHE A 418 11.54 35.82 -17.17
N PRO A 419 11.03 36.59 -16.18
CA PRO A 419 9.64 37.07 -16.04
C PRO A 419 9.29 38.19 -17.03
N GLY A 420 8.05 38.18 -17.52
CA GLY A 420 7.46 39.31 -18.25
C GLY A 420 7.03 40.46 -17.34
N GLU A 421 6.54 41.56 -17.93
CA GLU A 421 6.01 42.71 -17.16
C GLU A 421 4.82 42.28 -16.29
N GLU A 422 3.95 41.42 -16.82
CA GLU A 422 2.79 40.84 -16.13
C GLU A 422 3.15 39.84 -15.01
N HIS A 423 4.44 39.49 -14.89
CA HIS A 423 5.01 38.64 -13.84
C HIS A 423 5.89 39.42 -12.84
N THR A 424 5.87 40.75 -12.90
CA THR A 424 6.70 41.67 -12.09
C THR A 424 5.82 42.61 -11.22
N PHE A 425 6.40 43.22 -10.18
CA PHE A 425 5.72 44.08 -9.19
C PHE A 425 6.38 45.46 -9.05
#